data_AF-A0A7W0VZS6-F1
#
_entry.id   AF-A0A7W0VZS6-F1
#
_cell.length_a   1.000
_cell.length_b   1.000
_cell.length_c   1.000
_cell.angle_alpha   90.00
_cell.angle_beta   90.00
_cell.angle_gamma   90.00
#
_symmetry.space_group_name_H-M   'P 1'
#
loop_
_entity.id
_entity.type
_entity.pdbx_description
1 polymer ?
#
loop_
_entity_poly.entity_id
_entity_poly.type
_entity_poly.pdbx_seq_one_letter_code
_entity_poly.pdbx_strand_id
1 'polypeptide(L)'
;MGRAAILVVVSTLGMPACGFEVDAGTNMMVDTPSAPASCNAIKTATPSMPSGTYTIDPDGAGGAAAYDVTCDMTTDGGGWTIVFLAPTNLSMVPISYTSSSPPLLTAAQKAMIAYRGSTGTAASNFATFDMPAAWRTDAPFNSAMNDVPITVSIGGATATPATLRFGSFSFNDRCTDAWTGTNGPWGRICITGTNAPYFSGFATSAPDTCSDSLGGWNAIACNPELRFSIAIR
;
A
#
# COMPACT_ATOMS: atom_id res chain seq x y z
N MET A 1 5.25 13.35 61.17
CA MET A 1 4.05 13.40 60.31
C MET A 1 4.34 12.58 59.08
N GLY A 2 3.73 11.39 58.97
CA GLY A 2 4.08 10.35 58.00
C GLY A 2 3.59 10.66 56.59
N ARG A 3 4.42 10.35 55.59
CA ARG A 3 4.04 10.35 54.17
C ARG A 3 3.33 9.04 53.86
N ALA A 4 2.06 9.11 53.46
CA ALA A 4 1.33 7.97 52.92
C ALA A 4 1.76 7.76 51.46
N ALA A 5 2.37 6.60 51.16
CA ALA A 5 2.53 6.13 49.80
C ALA A 5 1.19 5.50 49.36
N ILE A 6 0.52 6.10 48.37
CA ILE A 6 -0.63 5.46 47.73
C ILE A 6 -0.08 4.43 46.76
N LEU A 7 -0.22 3.15 47.11
CA LEU A 7 0.07 2.03 46.23
C LEU A 7 -1.09 1.88 45.24
N VAL A 8 -0.96 2.46 44.05
CA VAL A 8 -1.87 2.16 42.94
C VAL A 8 -1.44 0.83 42.33
N VAL A 9 -2.15 -0.25 42.69
CA VAL A 9 -2.01 -1.54 42.02
C VAL A 9 -2.65 -1.41 40.63
N VAL A 10 -1.83 -1.13 39.61
CA VAL A 10 -2.28 -1.25 38.22
C VAL A 10 -2.36 -2.74 37.91
N SER A 11 -3.59 -3.26 37.90
CA SER A 11 -3.92 -4.60 37.44
C SER A 11 -3.35 -4.82 36.05
N THR A 12 -2.47 -5.80 35.91
CA THR A 12 -1.84 -6.21 34.66
C THR A 12 -2.88 -6.76 33.68
N LEU A 13 -3.40 -5.90 32.80
CA LEU A 13 -3.90 -6.29 31.49
C LEU A 13 -2.89 -5.75 30.47
N GLY A 14 -2.24 -6.66 29.75
CA GLY A 14 -1.01 -6.40 28.99
C GLY A 14 -1.15 -5.39 27.86
N MET A 15 -0.95 -4.12 28.17
CA MET A 15 -0.60 -3.08 27.21
C MET A 15 0.94 -2.91 27.18
N PRO A 16 1.55 -2.66 26.01
CA PRO A 16 2.98 -2.38 25.93
C PRO A 16 3.26 -1.09 26.72
N ALA A 17 4.31 -1.12 27.52
CA ALA A 17 4.65 -0.06 28.45
C ALA A 17 5.01 1.24 27.72
N CYS A 18 4.04 2.15 27.59
CA CYS A 18 4.36 3.58 27.59
C CYS A 18 4.52 3.99 29.06
N GLY A 19 5.76 4.30 29.45
CA GLY A 19 6.03 4.82 30.79
C GLY A 19 5.27 6.13 31.00
N PHE A 20 4.58 6.25 32.13
CA PHE A 20 3.98 7.51 32.54
C PHE A 20 4.83 8.06 33.68
N GLU A 21 5.69 9.05 33.40
CA GLU A 21 6.32 9.85 34.44
C GLU A 21 5.34 10.95 34.85
N VAL A 22 4.88 10.91 36.10
CA VAL A 22 4.08 12.00 36.69
C VAL A 22 5.01 13.00 37.36
N ASP A 23 5.35 14.09 36.67
CA ASP A 23 5.99 15.23 37.31
C ASP A 23 4.91 16.11 37.97
N ALA A 24 5.06 16.38 39.27
CA ALA A 24 4.09 17.12 40.05
C ALA A 24 4.24 18.62 39.80
N GLY A 25 3.79 19.13 38.66
CA GLY A 25 3.88 20.58 38.41
C GLY A 25 3.35 21.16 37.10
N THR A 26 2.97 20.38 36.09
CA THR A 26 2.51 20.91 34.80
C THR A 26 1.04 20.59 34.52
N ASN A 27 0.33 21.59 33.97
CA ASN A 27 -1.01 21.43 33.42
C ASN A 27 -1.00 20.22 32.46
N MET A 28 -1.64 19.12 32.87
CA MET A 28 -1.70 17.88 32.10
C MET A 28 -2.52 18.14 30.83
N MET A 29 -1.86 18.53 29.75
CA MET A 29 -2.35 18.20 28.42
C MET A 29 -2.36 16.68 28.40
N VAL A 30 -3.55 16.08 28.45
CA VAL A 30 -3.69 14.64 28.26
C VAL A 30 -3.19 14.37 26.86
N ASP A 31 -1.95 13.91 26.74
CA ASP A 31 -1.43 13.35 25.51
C ASP A 31 -2.23 12.06 25.28
N THR A 32 -3.38 12.20 24.62
CA THR A 32 -4.17 11.06 24.19
C THR A 32 -3.26 10.28 23.25
N PRO A 33 -2.94 9.01 23.55
CA PRO A 33 -2.05 8.23 22.70
C PRO A 33 -2.60 8.24 21.27
N SER A 34 -1.84 8.80 20.33
CA SER A 34 -2.20 8.77 18.91
C SER A 34 -2.17 7.33 18.42
N ALA A 35 -3.01 6.99 17.45
CA ALA A 35 -2.93 5.68 16.81
C ALA A 35 -1.54 5.52 16.13
N PRO A 36 -1.07 4.28 15.88
CA PRO A 36 0.20 4.07 15.20
C PRO A 36 0.20 4.70 13.80
N ALA A 37 1.35 5.19 13.34
CA ALA A 37 1.43 5.95 12.08
C ALA A 37 1.14 5.13 10.81
N SER A 38 1.25 3.80 10.87
CA SER A 38 1.05 2.91 9.72
C SER A 38 0.88 1.46 10.16
N CYS A 39 0.45 0.60 9.22
CA CYS A 39 0.47 -0.85 9.42
C CYS A 39 1.87 -1.38 9.77
N ASN A 40 2.93 -0.74 9.25
CA ASN A 40 4.31 -1.12 9.53
C ASN A 40 4.71 -0.81 10.98
N ALA A 41 4.25 0.33 11.52
CA ALA A 41 4.44 0.68 12.92
C ALA A 41 3.73 -0.34 13.84
N ILE A 42 2.50 -0.75 13.49
CA ILE A 42 1.76 -1.80 14.21
C ILE A 42 2.53 -3.12 14.17
N LYS A 43 2.97 -3.56 12.99
CA LYS A 43 3.69 -4.82 12.81
C LYS A 43 5.01 -4.86 13.59
N THR A 44 5.74 -3.75 13.61
CA THR A 44 7.00 -3.63 14.34
C THR A 44 6.78 -3.70 15.85
N ALA A 45 5.75 -3.02 16.36
CA ALA A 45 5.42 -3.04 17.77
C ALA A 45 4.87 -4.41 18.23
N THR A 46 4.05 -5.06 17.40
CA THR A 46 3.43 -6.35 17.71
C THR A 46 3.50 -7.31 16.51
N PRO A 47 4.61 -8.06 16.35
CA PRO A 47 4.85 -8.90 15.17
C PRO A 47 3.83 -10.02 14.93
N SER A 48 3.07 -10.44 15.94
CA SER A 48 2.08 -11.51 15.83
C SER A 48 0.71 -11.05 15.34
N MET A 49 0.49 -9.74 15.12
CA MET A 49 -0.82 -9.23 14.71
C MET A 49 -1.25 -9.81 13.35
N PRO A 50 -2.50 -10.26 13.21
CA PRO A 50 -3.02 -10.81 11.96
C PRO A 50 -3.33 -9.70 10.94
N SER A 51 -3.47 -10.06 9.67
CA SER A 51 -4.01 -9.13 8.67
C SER A 51 -5.44 -8.74 9.01
N GLY A 52 -5.84 -7.51 8.71
CA GLY A 52 -7.15 -6.98 9.10
C GLY A 52 -7.28 -5.47 8.96
N THR A 53 -8.38 -4.92 9.45
CA THR A 53 -8.58 -3.47 9.51
C THR A 53 -8.00 -2.92 10.80
N TYR A 54 -7.28 -1.81 10.69
CA TYR A 54 -6.63 -1.12 11.80
C TYR A 54 -6.81 0.38 11.66
N THR A 55 -6.97 1.07 12.79
CA THR A 55 -6.93 2.53 12.84
C THR A 55 -5.47 3.00 12.91
N ILE A 56 -5.10 3.94 12.05
CA ILE A 56 -3.78 4.58 12.02
C ILE A 56 -3.89 6.11 12.08
N ASP A 57 -2.82 6.76 12.54
CA ASP A 57 -2.70 8.22 12.60
C ASP A 57 -1.33 8.65 12.04
N PRO A 58 -1.20 8.81 10.71
CA PRO A 58 0.08 9.05 10.06
C PRO A 58 0.74 10.40 10.37
N ASP A 59 -0.03 11.43 10.75
CA ASP A 59 0.47 12.74 11.17
C ASP A 59 0.47 12.94 12.69
N GLY A 60 -0.16 12.03 13.44
CA GLY A 60 -0.10 11.99 14.89
C GLY A 60 -1.03 12.99 15.57
N ALA A 61 -0.94 13.04 16.89
CA ALA A 61 -1.83 13.83 17.72
C ALA A 61 -1.84 15.31 17.31
N GLY A 62 -3.04 15.89 17.22
CA GLY A 62 -3.25 17.28 16.83
C GLY A 62 -3.25 17.54 15.32
N GLY A 63 -2.99 16.52 14.50
CA GLY A 63 -3.17 16.53 13.05
C GLY A 63 -4.59 16.22 12.59
N ALA A 64 -4.71 15.63 11.41
CA ALA A 64 -5.94 15.06 10.90
C ALA A 64 -6.43 13.91 11.81
N ALA A 65 -7.73 13.61 11.75
CA ALA A 65 -8.26 12.49 12.53
C ALA A 65 -7.67 11.16 12.04
N ALA A 66 -7.34 10.28 12.99
CA ALA A 66 -7.02 8.89 12.73
C ALA A 66 -8.11 8.20 11.89
N TYR A 67 -7.72 7.26 11.05
CA TYR A 67 -8.63 6.60 10.11
C TYR A 67 -8.30 5.12 9.93
N ASP A 68 -9.30 4.37 9.48
CA ASP A 68 -9.17 2.92 9.28
C ASP A 68 -8.51 2.60 7.93
N VAL A 69 -7.61 1.64 7.96
CA VAL A 69 -6.92 1.08 6.80
C VAL A 69 -6.95 -0.44 6.85
N THR A 70 -6.80 -1.09 5.69
CA THR A 70 -6.55 -2.53 5.65
C THR A 70 -5.04 -2.80 5.69
N CYS A 71 -4.61 -3.59 6.67
CA CYS A 71 -3.24 -4.02 6.83
C CYS A 71 -3.05 -5.49 6.39
N ASP A 72 -2.08 -5.72 5.52
CA ASP A 72 -1.53 -7.04 5.27
C ASP A 72 -0.30 -7.24 6.17
N MET A 73 -0.50 -8.02 7.23
CA MET A 73 0.49 -8.32 8.25
C MET A 73 1.26 -9.62 7.96
N THR A 74 1.08 -10.19 6.78
CA THR A 74 1.57 -11.53 6.43
C THR A 74 2.53 -11.54 5.24
N THR A 75 2.16 -10.89 4.14
CA THR A 75 2.91 -10.97 2.88
C THR A 75 4.27 -10.27 3.02
N ASP A 76 5.35 -10.95 2.62
CA ASP A 76 6.70 -10.39 2.61
C ASP A 76 7.11 -9.74 3.96
N GLY A 77 6.81 -10.42 5.06
CA GLY A 77 7.08 -9.94 6.42
C GLY A 77 5.99 -9.02 7.02
N GLY A 78 4.98 -8.63 6.24
CA GLY A 78 3.83 -7.85 6.70
C GLY A 78 4.09 -6.36 6.88
N GLY A 79 3.16 -5.68 7.56
CA GLY A 79 3.22 -4.24 7.79
C GLY A 79 2.78 -3.39 6.60
N TRP A 80 2.14 -4.00 5.60
CA TRP A 80 1.70 -3.33 4.39
C TRP A 80 0.34 -2.67 4.59
N THR A 81 0.25 -1.38 4.28
CA THR A 81 -1.01 -0.63 4.23
C THR A 81 -1.57 -0.71 2.81
N ILE A 82 -2.74 -1.31 2.61
CA ILE A 82 -3.39 -1.37 1.28
C ILE A 82 -4.01 -0.01 0.99
N VAL A 83 -3.39 0.75 0.09
CA VAL A 83 -3.84 2.10 -0.30
C VAL A 83 -4.72 2.11 -1.53
N PHE A 84 -4.74 1.01 -2.29
CA PHE A 84 -5.61 0.83 -3.43
C PHE A 84 -6.02 -0.63 -3.60
N LEU A 85 -7.30 -0.86 -3.89
CA LEU A 85 -7.83 -2.12 -4.34
C LEU A 85 -8.79 -1.85 -5.50
N ALA A 86 -8.40 -2.24 -6.71
CA ALA A 86 -9.15 -1.99 -7.93
C ALA A 86 -10.59 -2.49 -7.78
N PRO A 87 -11.62 -1.70 -8.14
CA PRO A 87 -12.99 -2.20 -8.28
C PRO A 87 -13.06 -3.15 -9.50
N THR A 88 -14.26 -3.44 -10.00
CA THR A 88 -14.40 -4.36 -11.14
C THR A 88 -13.88 -3.79 -12.45
N ASN A 89 -14.07 -2.50 -12.73
CA ASN A 89 -13.57 -1.80 -13.92
C ASN A 89 -13.30 -0.33 -13.60
N LEU A 90 -12.24 0.24 -14.18
CA LEU A 90 -11.83 1.64 -13.99
C LEU A 90 -11.86 2.39 -15.32
N SER A 91 -13.02 2.92 -15.70
CA SER A 91 -13.21 3.40 -17.08
C SER A 91 -12.76 4.83 -17.39
N MET A 92 -12.36 5.61 -16.39
CA MET A 92 -11.87 6.98 -16.58
C MET A 92 -10.85 7.37 -15.50
N VAL A 93 -10.01 8.35 -15.83
CA VAL A 93 -9.14 9.08 -14.87
C VAL A 93 -9.78 10.44 -14.52
N PRO A 94 -9.53 10.99 -13.31
CA PRO A 94 -8.55 10.54 -12.32
C PRO A 94 -9.01 9.34 -11.49
N ILE A 95 -8.07 8.45 -11.17
CA ILE A 95 -8.24 7.32 -10.24
C ILE A 95 -7.38 7.62 -9.02
N SER A 96 -8.00 7.68 -7.84
CA SER A 96 -7.30 7.99 -6.59
C SER A 96 -6.99 6.73 -5.78
N TYR A 97 -6.00 6.83 -4.89
CA TYR A 97 -5.88 5.89 -3.78
C TYR A 97 -7.18 5.88 -2.97
N THR A 98 -7.60 4.69 -2.50
CA THR A 98 -8.86 4.49 -1.78
C THR A 98 -8.71 4.66 -0.27
N SER A 99 -7.48 4.60 0.26
CA SER A 99 -7.22 4.59 1.70
C SER A 99 -5.83 5.14 2.00
N SER A 100 -5.62 6.45 1.86
CA SER A 100 -4.32 7.10 2.08
C SER A 100 -4.42 8.57 2.52
N SER A 101 -3.36 9.08 3.15
CA SER A 101 -3.13 10.49 3.42
C SER A 101 -1.74 10.94 2.91
N PRO A 102 -1.50 12.24 2.66
CA PRO A 102 -0.18 12.72 2.24
C PRO A 102 0.97 12.34 3.19
N PRO A 103 0.82 12.41 4.53
CA PRO A 103 1.86 11.93 5.45
C PRO A 103 2.15 10.43 5.29
N LEU A 104 1.12 9.60 5.09
CA LEU A 104 1.29 8.17 4.86
C LEU A 104 2.05 7.89 3.55
N LEU A 105 1.68 8.57 2.47
CA LEU A 105 2.32 8.41 1.15
C LEU A 105 3.77 8.91 1.14
N THR A 106 4.05 10.03 1.80
CA THR A 106 5.39 10.61 1.83
C THR A 106 6.36 9.81 2.70
N ALA A 107 5.89 9.22 3.80
CA ALA A 107 6.70 8.39 4.69
C ALA A 107 7.04 7.00 4.12
N ALA A 108 6.25 6.49 3.16
CA ALA A 108 6.44 5.15 2.61
C ALA A 108 7.78 4.98 1.90
N GLN A 109 8.45 3.87 2.22
CA GLN A 109 9.74 3.50 1.63
C GLN A 109 9.57 2.46 0.52
N LYS A 110 8.63 1.53 0.70
CA LYS A 110 8.38 0.44 -0.23
C LYS A 110 6.95 0.48 -0.76
N ALA A 111 6.79 -0.02 -1.98
CA ALA A 111 5.50 -0.32 -2.59
C ALA A 111 5.41 -1.82 -2.90
N MET A 112 4.18 -2.31 -2.92
CA MET A 112 3.81 -3.64 -3.39
C MET A 112 2.67 -3.50 -4.40
N ILE A 113 2.81 -4.15 -5.55
CA ILE A 113 1.66 -4.45 -6.41
C ILE A 113 1.34 -5.94 -6.31
N ALA A 114 0.06 -6.28 -6.20
CA ALA A 114 -0.38 -7.66 -6.04
C ALA A 114 -1.80 -7.85 -6.58
N TYR A 115 -2.14 -9.07 -6.96
CA TYR A 115 -3.53 -9.50 -7.06
C TYR A 115 -4.03 -10.00 -5.71
N ARG A 116 -5.29 -9.73 -5.40
CA ARG A 116 -5.95 -10.17 -4.17
C ARG A 116 -7.35 -10.66 -4.49
N GLY A 117 -7.77 -11.72 -3.81
CA GLY A 117 -9.14 -12.22 -3.85
C GLY A 117 -9.96 -11.79 -2.63
N SER A 118 -11.04 -12.51 -2.36
CA SER A 118 -11.96 -12.21 -1.26
C SER A 118 -11.32 -12.29 0.13
N THR A 119 -10.28 -13.11 0.30
CA THR A 119 -9.53 -13.22 1.56
C THR A 119 -8.58 -12.04 1.81
N GLY A 120 -8.36 -11.18 0.81
CA GLY A 120 -7.41 -10.06 0.89
C GLY A 120 -5.94 -10.47 0.88
N THR A 121 -5.61 -11.76 0.84
CA THR A 121 -4.22 -12.25 0.74
C THR A 121 -3.63 -11.94 -0.63
N ALA A 122 -2.37 -11.51 -0.68
CA ALA A 122 -1.66 -11.30 -1.93
C ALA A 122 -1.40 -12.63 -2.64
N ALA A 123 -1.65 -12.68 -3.95
CA ALA A 123 -1.23 -13.78 -4.82
C ALA A 123 0.30 -13.92 -4.80
N SER A 124 0.80 -15.13 -5.02
CA SER A 124 2.22 -15.47 -4.88
C SER A 124 3.16 -14.70 -5.82
N ASN A 125 2.64 -14.12 -6.90
CA ASN A 125 3.41 -13.31 -7.83
C ASN A 125 3.47 -11.82 -7.47
N PHE A 126 3.12 -11.43 -6.24
CA PHE A 126 3.26 -10.04 -5.77
C PHE A 126 4.67 -9.50 -6.04
N ALA A 127 4.77 -8.19 -6.32
CA ALA A 127 6.04 -7.54 -6.59
C ALA A 127 6.29 -6.43 -5.57
N THR A 128 7.44 -6.44 -4.90
CA THR A 128 7.87 -5.40 -3.96
C THR A 128 9.10 -4.65 -4.50
N PHE A 129 9.09 -3.33 -4.35
CA PHE A 129 10.13 -2.43 -4.87
C PHE A 129 10.13 -1.11 -4.07
N ASP A 130 11.11 -0.25 -4.32
CA ASP A 130 11.15 1.08 -3.71
C ASP A 130 9.97 1.93 -4.18
N MET A 131 9.29 2.59 -3.24
CA MET A 131 8.14 3.44 -3.55
C MET A 131 8.57 4.53 -4.56
N PRO A 132 7.97 4.60 -5.76
CA PRO A 132 8.33 5.60 -6.75
C PRO A 132 8.03 7.02 -6.26
N ALA A 133 8.86 8.00 -6.64
CA ALA A 133 8.65 9.40 -6.23
C ALA A 133 7.29 9.94 -6.67
N ALA A 134 6.90 9.67 -7.93
CA ALA A 134 5.61 10.10 -8.48
C ALA A 134 4.41 9.52 -7.71
N TRP A 135 4.53 8.31 -7.18
CA TRP A 135 3.44 7.62 -6.48
C TRP A 135 3.14 8.22 -5.11
N ARG A 136 4.06 9.02 -4.55
CA ARG A 136 3.88 9.72 -3.28
C ARG A 136 2.98 10.95 -3.42
N THR A 137 2.89 11.50 -4.62
CA THR A 137 2.15 12.73 -4.91
C THR A 137 0.85 12.47 -5.67
N ASP A 138 0.77 11.37 -6.42
CA ASP A 138 -0.44 10.98 -7.15
C ASP A 138 -0.48 9.46 -7.37
N ALA A 139 -1.66 8.91 -7.63
CA ALA A 139 -1.77 7.50 -7.97
C ALA A 139 -1.18 7.22 -9.37
N PRO A 140 -0.56 6.04 -9.60
CA PRO A 140 0.11 5.72 -10.88
C PRO A 140 -0.77 5.89 -12.12
N PHE A 141 -2.08 5.75 -11.97
CA PHE A 141 -3.04 5.77 -13.07
C PHE A 141 -3.13 7.13 -13.78
N ASN A 142 -2.88 8.22 -13.06
CA ASN A 142 -3.14 9.58 -13.50
C ASN A 142 -1.99 10.19 -14.31
N SER A 143 -0.85 9.49 -14.38
CA SER A 143 0.28 9.90 -15.21
C SER A 143 0.13 9.40 -16.66
N ALA A 144 0.77 10.09 -17.62
CA ALA A 144 0.74 9.69 -19.03
C ALA A 144 1.52 8.39 -19.30
N MET A 145 2.84 8.47 -19.45
CA MET A 145 3.70 7.30 -19.64
C MET A 145 4.96 7.43 -18.81
N ASN A 146 5.30 6.38 -18.07
CA ASN A 146 6.51 6.33 -17.26
C ASN A 146 7.20 4.98 -17.40
N ASP A 147 8.52 5.03 -17.55
CA ASP A 147 9.44 3.90 -17.47
C ASP A 147 10.43 4.21 -16.33
N VAL A 148 10.32 3.50 -15.21
CA VAL A 148 11.15 3.71 -14.03
C VAL A 148 12.02 2.48 -13.80
N PRO A 149 13.36 2.61 -13.86
CA PRO A 149 14.26 1.55 -13.43
C PRO A 149 14.05 1.27 -11.94
N ILE A 150 13.83 0.01 -11.59
CA ILE A 150 13.65 -0.43 -10.20
C ILE A 150 14.46 -1.69 -9.92
N THR A 151 14.68 -1.97 -8.64
CA THR A 151 15.10 -3.28 -8.15
C THR A 151 13.87 -3.93 -7.52
N VAL A 152 13.43 -5.06 -8.06
CA VAL A 152 12.15 -5.70 -7.71
C VAL A 152 12.34 -7.10 -7.16
N SER A 153 11.63 -7.43 -6.08
CA SER A 153 11.44 -8.80 -5.60
C SER A 153 10.07 -9.31 -6.02
N ILE A 154 10.03 -10.49 -6.65
CA ILE A 154 8.76 -11.15 -7.02
C ILE A 154 8.53 -12.34 -6.09
N GLY A 155 7.39 -12.39 -5.43
CA GLY A 155 7.01 -13.47 -4.51
C GLY A 155 7.96 -13.63 -3.32
N GLY A 156 8.71 -12.59 -2.95
CA GLY A 156 9.73 -12.63 -1.89
C GLY A 156 11.07 -13.22 -2.32
N ALA A 157 11.30 -13.42 -3.63
CA ALA A 157 12.60 -13.86 -4.15
C ALA A 157 13.67 -12.76 -4.05
N THR A 158 14.94 -13.12 -4.29
CA THR A 158 16.04 -12.14 -4.38
C THR A 158 15.71 -11.05 -5.40
N ALA A 159 15.87 -9.79 -5.00
CA ALA A 159 15.49 -8.69 -5.85
C ALA A 159 16.45 -8.52 -7.05
N THR A 160 15.89 -8.24 -8.23
CA THR A 160 16.64 -8.08 -9.49
C THR A 160 16.27 -6.77 -10.19
N PRO A 161 17.16 -6.20 -11.04
CA PRO A 161 16.83 -5.02 -11.83
C PRO A 161 15.73 -5.30 -12.86
N ALA A 162 14.76 -4.39 -12.97
CA ALA A 162 13.71 -4.42 -13.98
C ALA A 162 13.23 -2.98 -14.29
N THR A 163 12.28 -2.84 -15.22
CA THR A 163 11.60 -1.57 -15.50
C THR A 163 10.14 -1.66 -15.06
N LEU A 164 9.75 -0.78 -14.13
CA LEU A 164 8.35 -0.54 -13.81
C LEU A 164 7.77 0.41 -14.85
N ARG A 165 6.68 0.00 -15.49
CA ARG A 165 5.94 0.82 -16.43
C ARG A 165 4.59 1.16 -15.86
N PHE A 166 4.23 2.44 -15.85
CA PHE A 166 2.91 2.86 -15.40
C PHE A 166 2.39 4.12 -16.11
N GLY A 167 1.07 4.19 -16.25
CA GLY A 167 0.36 5.36 -16.77
C GLY A 167 -0.76 5.00 -17.75
N SER A 168 -1.40 6.03 -18.30
CA SER A 168 -2.48 5.94 -19.27
C SER A 168 -2.02 6.45 -20.65
N PHE A 169 -1.45 5.55 -21.47
CA PHE A 169 -0.96 5.86 -22.82
C PHE A 169 -0.93 4.59 -23.67
N SER A 170 -1.03 4.71 -25.00
CA SER A 170 -1.14 3.55 -25.88
C SER A 170 0.10 2.66 -25.89
N PHE A 171 -0.11 1.35 -26.03
CA PHE A 171 0.90 0.32 -26.25
C PHE A 171 0.24 -0.81 -27.06
N ASN A 172 1.03 -1.75 -27.56
CA ASN A 172 0.54 -2.79 -28.45
C ASN A 172 -0.10 -3.97 -27.69
N ASP A 173 0.70 -4.78 -26.99
CA ASP A 173 0.20 -5.96 -26.27
C ASP A 173 0.95 -6.23 -24.95
N ARG A 174 2.28 -6.30 -25.01
CA ARG A 174 3.11 -6.78 -23.90
C ARG A 174 3.54 -5.66 -22.96
N CYS A 175 3.91 -6.05 -21.75
CA CYS A 175 4.58 -5.13 -20.82
C CYS A 175 5.87 -4.52 -21.44
N THR A 176 6.61 -5.32 -22.22
CA THR A 176 7.84 -4.90 -22.90
C THR A 176 7.62 -3.97 -24.07
N ASP A 177 6.39 -3.88 -24.59
CA ASP A 177 6.11 -3.05 -25.77
C ASP A 177 6.26 -1.57 -25.44
N ALA A 178 6.90 -0.86 -26.37
CA ALA A 178 7.07 0.58 -26.28
C ALA A 178 5.70 1.29 -26.17
N TRP A 179 5.71 2.45 -25.53
CA TRP A 179 4.61 3.39 -25.61
C TRP A 179 4.47 3.88 -27.06
N THR A 180 3.26 3.90 -27.61
CA THR A 180 2.98 4.21 -29.03
C THR A 180 2.09 5.45 -29.16
N GLY A 181 2.39 6.31 -30.15
CA GLY A 181 1.94 7.70 -30.19
C GLY A 181 0.62 8.01 -30.88
N THR A 182 -0.28 7.06 -31.10
CA THR A 182 -1.57 7.32 -31.76
C THR A 182 -2.71 6.59 -31.06
N ASN A 183 -3.44 7.33 -30.21
CA ASN A 183 -4.77 7.07 -29.60
C ASN A 183 -4.87 6.27 -28.29
N GLY A 184 -5.34 6.97 -27.24
CA GLY A 184 -6.25 6.43 -26.23
C GLY A 184 -5.65 6.26 -24.83
N PRO A 185 -6.44 6.47 -23.76
CA PRO A 185 -6.03 6.33 -22.36
C PRO A 185 -5.89 4.86 -21.95
N TRP A 186 -5.06 4.09 -22.65
CA TRP A 186 -4.82 2.69 -22.31
C TRP A 186 -3.93 2.61 -21.07
N GLY A 187 -4.56 2.35 -19.94
CA GLY A 187 -3.89 2.13 -18.68
C GLY A 187 -3.02 0.89 -18.69
N ARG A 188 -1.80 1.01 -18.20
CA ARG A 188 -0.90 -0.11 -17.92
C ARG A 188 -0.11 0.15 -16.65
N ILE A 189 0.01 -0.87 -15.81
CA ILE A 189 0.98 -0.99 -14.72
C ILE A 189 1.57 -2.40 -14.80
N CYS A 190 2.88 -2.52 -15.03
CA CYS A 190 3.55 -3.82 -15.18
C CYS A 190 5.05 -3.70 -14.95
N ILE A 191 5.74 -4.84 -14.80
CA ILE A 191 7.20 -4.88 -14.60
C ILE A 191 7.85 -5.77 -15.66
N THR A 192 8.68 -5.19 -16.52
CA THR A 192 9.21 -5.84 -17.71
C THR A 192 10.06 -7.07 -17.39
N GLY A 193 9.87 -8.17 -18.13
CA GLY A 193 10.71 -9.36 -18.02
C GLY A 193 10.49 -10.16 -16.73
N THR A 194 9.37 -9.93 -16.03
CA THR A 194 9.00 -10.64 -14.80
C THR A 194 7.60 -11.21 -14.91
N ASN A 195 7.24 -12.11 -14.01
CA ASN A 195 5.88 -12.60 -13.81
C ASN A 195 5.09 -11.76 -12.77
N ALA A 196 5.44 -10.48 -12.62
CA ALA A 196 4.72 -9.55 -11.75
C ALA A 196 3.30 -9.26 -12.27
N PRO A 197 2.39 -8.72 -11.45
CA PRO A 197 1.07 -8.26 -11.88
C PRO A 197 1.17 -7.30 -13.06
N TYR A 198 0.39 -7.57 -14.10
CA TYR A 198 0.15 -6.68 -15.23
C TYR A 198 -1.30 -6.22 -15.20
N PHE A 199 -1.52 -5.06 -14.60
CA PHE A 199 -2.83 -4.42 -14.57
C PHE A 199 -2.99 -3.48 -15.75
N SER A 200 -4.02 -3.70 -16.56
CA SER A 200 -4.26 -2.91 -17.76
C SER A 200 -5.73 -2.76 -18.10
N GLY A 201 -6.05 -1.96 -19.12
CA GLY A 201 -7.42 -1.72 -19.55
C GLY A 201 -8.10 -0.54 -18.83
N PHE A 202 -7.56 -0.12 -17.67
CA PHE A 202 -8.04 1.05 -16.95
C PHE A 202 -7.91 2.33 -17.79
N ALA A 203 -8.65 3.35 -17.39
CA ALA A 203 -8.85 4.61 -18.09
C ALA A 203 -9.53 4.50 -19.47
N THR A 204 -10.00 3.30 -19.85
CA THR A 204 -10.76 3.06 -21.09
C THR A 204 -12.13 2.43 -20.82
N SER A 205 -13.00 2.36 -21.83
CA SER A 205 -14.24 1.56 -21.73
C SER A 205 -14.01 0.04 -21.82
N ALA A 206 -12.78 -0.42 -22.08
CA ALA A 206 -12.46 -1.83 -22.06
C ALA A 206 -12.50 -2.36 -20.62
N PRO A 207 -12.76 -3.67 -20.42
CA PRO A 207 -12.62 -4.27 -19.11
C PRO A 207 -11.17 -4.20 -18.59
N ASP A 208 -11.04 -4.04 -17.27
CA ASP A 208 -9.75 -4.14 -16.62
C ASP A 208 -9.25 -5.60 -16.67
N THR A 209 -7.94 -5.76 -16.85
CA THR A 209 -7.29 -7.05 -17.00
C THR A 209 -6.19 -7.21 -15.97
N CYS A 210 -6.04 -8.44 -15.49
CA CYS A 210 -5.21 -8.83 -14.37
C CYS A 210 -4.21 -9.92 -14.82
N SER A 211 -3.52 -9.63 -15.92
CA SER A 211 -2.60 -10.54 -16.60
C SER A 211 -1.26 -10.65 -15.87
N ASP A 212 -0.40 -11.52 -16.37
CA ASP A 212 1.00 -11.60 -15.96
C ASP A 212 1.88 -10.70 -16.85
N SER A 213 2.96 -10.11 -16.32
CA SER A 213 3.84 -9.20 -17.08
C SER A 213 4.64 -9.89 -18.20
N LEU A 214 4.67 -11.23 -18.26
CA LEU A 214 5.15 -12.01 -19.41
C LEU A 214 4.04 -12.23 -20.48
N GLY A 215 2.79 -12.06 -20.10
CA GLY A 215 1.60 -12.25 -20.93
C GLY A 215 1.22 -11.04 -21.78
N GLY A 216 0.19 -11.21 -22.61
CA GLY A 216 -0.50 -10.12 -23.29
C GLY A 216 -1.43 -9.38 -22.33
N TRP A 217 -1.74 -8.11 -22.63
CA TRP A 217 -2.49 -7.24 -21.71
C TRP A 217 -3.85 -7.85 -21.31
N ASN A 218 -4.54 -8.51 -22.23
CA ASN A 218 -5.87 -9.09 -22.02
C ASN A 218 -5.89 -10.61 -21.80
N ALA A 219 -4.75 -11.21 -21.45
CA ALA A 219 -4.69 -12.65 -21.24
C ALA A 219 -5.60 -13.15 -20.10
N ILE A 220 -5.79 -12.34 -19.06
CA ILE A 220 -6.60 -12.69 -17.88
C ILE A 220 -7.51 -11.51 -17.52
N ALA A 221 -8.82 -11.73 -17.48
CA ALA A 221 -9.77 -10.73 -17.00
C ALA A 221 -9.71 -10.61 -15.47
N CYS A 222 -9.78 -9.38 -14.96
CA CYS A 222 -9.97 -9.17 -13.52
C CYS A 222 -11.34 -9.73 -13.08
N ASN A 223 -11.41 -10.21 -11.85
CA ASN A 223 -12.63 -10.72 -11.25
C ASN A 223 -12.58 -10.55 -9.71
N PRO A 224 -13.66 -10.84 -8.95
CA PRO A 224 -13.66 -10.64 -7.50
C PRO A 224 -12.56 -11.38 -6.74
N GLU A 225 -12.06 -12.50 -7.27
CA GLU A 225 -10.95 -13.28 -6.70
C GLU A 225 -9.57 -12.87 -7.26
N LEU A 226 -9.53 -11.93 -8.19
CA LEU A 226 -8.32 -11.45 -8.85
C LEU A 226 -8.43 -9.95 -9.11
N ARG A 227 -8.25 -9.16 -8.05
CA ARG A 227 -8.29 -7.69 -8.09
C ARG A 227 -6.90 -7.12 -7.91
N PHE A 228 -6.51 -6.16 -8.74
CA PHE A 228 -5.25 -5.45 -8.57
C PHE A 228 -5.25 -4.61 -7.29
N SER A 229 -4.11 -4.56 -6.62
CA SER A 229 -3.94 -3.77 -5.40
C SER A 229 -2.57 -3.10 -5.37
N ILE A 230 -2.52 -1.96 -4.67
CA ILE A 230 -1.28 -1.27 -4.31
C ILE A 230 -1.25 -1.19 -2.79
N ALA A 231 -0.13 -1.62 -2.20
CA ALA A 231 0.13 -1.45 -0.78
C ALA A 231 1.50 -0.77 -0.56
N ILE A 232 1.66 -0.10 0.57
CA ILE A 232 2.87 0.64 0.93
C ILE A 232 3.29 0.37 2.37
N ARG A 233 4.58 0.53 2.68
CA ARG A 233 5.11 0.45 4.05
C ARG A 233 6.39 1.24 4.26
#